data_AF-A0A2S0NBF5-F1
#
_entry.id   AF-A0A2S0NBF5-F1
#
_cell.length_a   1.000
_cell.length_b   1.000
_cell.length_c   1.000
_cell.angle_alpha   90.00
_cell.angle_beta   90.00
_cell.angle_gamma   90.00
#
_symmetry.space_group_name_H-M   'P 1'
#
loop_
_entity.id
_entity.type
_entity.pdbx_description
1 polymer ?
#
loop_
_entity_poly.entity_id
_entity_poly.type
_entity_poly.pdbx_seq_one_letter_code
_entity_poly.pdbx_strand_id
1 'polypeptide(L)'
;MLVQTERLLACLKAVPTPSRAIEAAVLRDIVLRFGSGADAQALLPWCLETADAFALPVLARFGTPETGWSLFAAMVDSHGLRPDCPAEVLQVVGTTGYAPAVPALWAIAREAPHHESRAACLGLMDLPCEPISAAISETIRGLGARSLFPEFLPSLAFHAADPGLLPLLPRLAAQTAVDNIAGIILGLAAFGDPAIPHLLPFLNDRRWDAHSTATGTAPHLRMAVLGAGMSVIDLYDAWRADALAGIGGDAMRYRLSCLLALLPGPQVSDDLPIGWPRLLQRSGDAHAAIYDRMFGTPCDGGPDLDDLVARWDAASDGAETMPDVDAAEAALAALIGRDQMLSVLRSQPGRVG
;
A
#
# COMPACT_ATOMS: atom_id res chain seq x y z
N MET A 1 19.55 12.66 15.84
CA MET A 1 19.25 11.46 15.03
C MET A 1 20.46 10.91 14.30
N LEU A 2 21.33 11.77 13.75
CA LEU A 2 22.57 11.39 13.08
C LEU A 2 23.40 10.28 13.76
N VAL A 3 23.48 10.25 15.10
CA VAL A 3 24.17 9.15 15.83
C VAL A 3 23.61 7.76 15.48
N GLN A 4 22.28 7.62 15.32
CA GLN A 4 21.68 6.34 14.92
C GLN A 4 21.97 6.03 13.45
N THR A 5 22.06 7.05 12.60
CA THR A 5 22.44 6.92 11.19
C THR A 5 23.90 6.50 11.02
N GLU A 6 24.81 7.04 11.84
CA GLU A 6 26.21 6.62 11.89
C GLU A 6 26.35 5.17 12.37
N ARG A 7 25.59 4.78 13.41
CA ARG A 7 25.52 3.37 13.85
C ARG A 7 24.97 2.46 12.75
N LEU A 8 23.96 2.91 12.02
CA LEU A 8 23.40 2.18 10.89
C LEU A 8 24.48 1.96 9.83
N LEU A 9 25.17 3.03 9.41
CA LEU A 9 26.28 2.94 8.45
C LEU A 9 27.39 2.00 8.94
N ALA A 10 27.72 2.04 10.23
CA ALA A 10 28.69 1.12 10.81
C ALA A 10 28.22 -0.35 10.72
N CYS A 11 26.93 -0.62 10.93
CA CYS A 11 26.36 -1.95 10.76
C CYS A 11 26.43 -2.41 9.30
N LEU A 12 26.06 -1.54 8.36
CA LEU A 12 26.03 -1.83 6.92
C LEU A 12 27.43 -2.07 6.32
N LYS A 13 28.45 -1.37 6.83
CA LYS A 13 29.84 -1.53 6.35
C LYS A 13 30.57 -2.71 6.97
N ALA A 14 30.02 -3.31 8.03
CA ALA A 14 30.66 -4.40 8.73
C ALA A 14 30.29 -5.76 8.11
N VAL A 15 31.04 -6.81 8.45
CA VAL A 15 30.76 -8.18 7.99
C VAL A 15 29.31 -8.56 8.35
N PRO A 16 28.50 -9.04 7.37
CA PRO A 16 27.11 -9.41 7.59
C PRO A 16 26.99 -10.54 8.62
N THR A 17 26.11 -10.36 9.60
CA THR A 17 25.67 -11.39 10.55
C THR A 17 24.18 -11.21 10.83
N PRO A 18 23.42 -12.25 11.20
CA PRO A 18 22.00 -12.12 11.50
C PRO A 18 21.70 -11.03 12.54
N SER A 19 22.49 -10.96 13.61
CA SER A 19 22.33 -9.95 14.66
C SER A 19 22.53 -8.52 14.13
N ARG A 20 23.51 -8.31 13.23
CA ARG A 20 23.73 -6.99 12.62
C ARG A 20 22.66 -6.63 11.60
N ALA A 21 22.14 -7.60 10.86
CA ALA A 21 21.02 -7.36 9.94
C ALA A 21 19.78 -6.89 10.71
N ILE A 22 19.48 -7.52 11.85
CA ILE A 22 18.39 -7.11 12.75
C ILE A 22 18.67 -5.70 13.31
N GLU A 23 19.88 -5.44 13.81
CA GLU A 23 20.24 -4.11 14.31
C GLU A 23 20.10 -3.03 13.23
N ALA A 24 20.59 -3.29 12.01
CA ALA A 24 20.45 -2.38 10.88
C ALA A 24 18.98 -2.11 10.55
N ALA A 25 18.13 -3.15 10.51
CA ALA A 25 16.69 -2.99 10.26
C ALA A 25 16.01 -2.10 11.32
N VAL A 26 16.30 -2.35 12.60
CA VAL A 26 15.78 -1.54 13.71
C VAL A 26 16.26 -0.09 13.62
N LEU A 27 17.55 0.13 13.34
CA LEU A 27 18.11 1.47 13.19
C LEU A 27 17.50 2.21 11.99
N ARG A 28 17.29 1.53 10.85
CA ARG A 28 16.59 2.08 9.69
C ARG A 28 15.18 2.53 10.06
N ASP A 29 14.43 1.71 10.78
CA ASP A 29 13.06 2.03 11.20
C ASP A 29 13.03 3.22 12.17
N ILE A 30 14.00 3.32 13.08
CA ILE A 30 14.19 4.48 13.96
C ILE A 30 14.46 5.74 13.12
N VAL A 31 15.34 5.66 12.12
CA VAL A 31 15.63 6.78 11.22
C VAL A 31 14.40 7.15 10.39
N LEU A 32 13.66 6.19 9.84
CA LEU A 32 12.42 6.45 9.10
C LEU A 32 11.38 7.19 9.94
N ARG A 33 11.26 6.85 11.23
CA ARG A 33 10.28 7.47 12.13
C ARG A 33 10.70 8.85 12.62
N PHE A 34 11.97 9.03 12.98
CA PHE A 34 12.43 10.21 13.72
C PHE A 34 13.50 11.04 13.01
N GLY A 35 14.03 10.56 11.89
CA GLY A 35 15.11 11.17 11.12
C GLY A 35 14.73 12.43 10.36
N SER A 36 15.66 12.87 9.53
CA SER A 36 15.66 14.15 8.84
C SER A 36 16.43 14.09 7.52
N GLY A 37 16.43 15.19 6.76
CA GLY A 37 17.24 15.32 5.54
C GLY A 37 18.74 15.10 5.76
N ALA A 38 19.26 15.42 6.94
CA ALA A 38 20.67 15.17 7.27
C ALA A 38 20.99 13.66 7.32
N ASP A 39 20.02 12.83 7.72
CA ASP A 39 20.18 11.37 7.74
C ASP A 39 20.18 10.80 6.31
N ALA A 40 19.32 11.32 5.42
CA ALA A 40 19.36 10.98 4.00
C ALA A 40 20.70 11.39 3.36
N GLN A 41 21.18 12.60 3.63
CA GLN A 41 22.47 13.08 3.13
C GLN A 41 23.64 12.20 3.58
N ALA A 42 23.61 11.70 4.82
CA ALA A 42 24.64 10.81 5.35
C ALA A 42 24.60 9.41 4.71
N LEU A 43 23.41 8.91 4.35
CA LEU A 43 23.24 7.58 3.73
C LEU A 43 23.48 7.56 2.22
N LEU A 44 23.30 8.69 1.53
CA LEU A 44 23.42 8.78 0.08
C LEU A 44 24.78 8.25 -0.46
N PRO A 45 25.95 8.61 0.09
CA PRO A 45 27.23 8.11 -0.44
C PRO A 45 27.34 6.59 -0.40
N TRP A 46 26.82 5.95 0.66
CA TRP A 46 26.82 4.49 0.77
C TRP A 46 25.92 3.87 -0.31
N CYS A 47 24.72 4.41 -0.51
CA CYS A 47 23.80 3.93 -1.54
C CYS A 47 24.40 4.06 -2.95
N LEU A 48 25.10 5.16 -3.24
CA LEU A 48 25.76 5.37 -4.54
C LEU A 48 26.94 4.44 -4.77
N GLU A 49 27.65 4.05 -3.70
CA GLU A 49 28.79 3.13 -3.77
C GLU A 49 28.37 1.68 -3.92
N THR A 50 27.33 1.25 -3.20
CA THR A 50 26.94 -0.17 -3.12
C THR A 50 25.79 -0.55 -4.04
N ALA A 51 25.02 0.42 -4.53
CA ALA A 51 23.73 0.19 -5.19
C ALA A 51 22.76 -0.66 -4.36
N ASP A 52 22.88 -0.64 -3.03
CA ASP A 52 22.02 -1.43 -2.15
C ASP A 52 20.69 -0.69 -1.86
N ALA A 53 19.57 -1.40 -2.02
CA ALA A 53 18.23 -0.89 -1.79
C ALA A 53 17.93 -0.50 -0.34
N PHE A 54 18.73 -0.98 0.63
CA PHE A 54 18.44 -0.86 2.06
C PHE A 54 18.25 0.59 2.54
N ALA A 55 19.00 1.54 1.97
CA ALA A 55 18.92 2.96 2.32
C ALA A 55 17.82 3.73 1.57
N LEU A 56 17.28 3.18 0.48
CA LEU A 56 16.32 3.85 -0.39
C LEU A 56 15.07 4.35 0.34
N PRO A 57 14.47 3.62 1.32
CA PRO A 57 13.34 4.14 2.07
C PRO A 57 13.62 5.46 2.81
N VAL A 58 14.83 5.62 3.35
CA VAL A 58 15.23 6.86 4.04
C VAL A 58 15.43 7.98 3.03
N LEU A 59 16.08 7.69 1.89
CA LEU A 59 16.30 8.65 0.82
C LEU A 59 14.99 9.14 0.19
N ALA A 60 14.03 8.25 -0.03
CA ALA A 60 12.71 8.65 -0.55
C ALA A 60 11.92 9.51 0.43
N ARG A 61 12.04 9.25 1.74
CA ARG A 61 11.30 9.98 2.76
C ARG A 61 11.86 11.37 3.03
N PHE A 62 13.19 11.50 3.11
CA PHE A 62 13.85 12.72 3.56
C PHE A 62 14.80 13.35 2.54
N GLY A 63 15.00 12.71 1.39
CA GLY A 63 15.84 13.23 0.32
C GLY A 63 15.24 14.45 -0.37
N THR A 64 16.09 15.14 -1.10
CA THR A 64 15.78 16.36 -1.87
C THR A 64 15.91 16.09 -3.37
N PRO A 65 15.49 17.02 -4.25
CA PRO A 65 15.71 16.88 -5.67
C PRO A 65 17.19 16.62 -6.05
N GLU A 66 18.16 17.14 -5.29
CA GLU A 66 19.59 16.86 -5.47
C GLU A 66 19.95 15.41 -5.14
N THR A 67 19.25 14.80 -4.18
CA THR A 67 19.36 13.36 -3.88
C THR A 67 18.86 12.54 -5.07
N GLY A 68 17.69 12.90 -5.61
CA GLY A 68 17.12 12.27 -6.80
C GLY A 68 18.02 12.40 -8.03
N TRP A 69 18.59 13.58 -8.26
CA TRP A 69 19.57 13.80 -9.32
C TRP A 69 20.80 12.90 -9.17
N SER A 70 21.37 12.81 -7.96
CA SER A 70 22.57 12.00 -7.70
C SER A 70 22.33 10.52 -7.97
N LEU A 71 21.18 9.99 -7.52
CA LEU A 71 20.77 8.62 -7.81
C LEU A 71 20.55 8.40 -9.30
N PHE A 72 19.79 9.29 -9.96
CA PHE A 72 19.50 9.20 -11.38
C PHE A 72 20.78 9.20 -12.23
N ALA A 73 21.71 10.13 -11.97
CA ALA A 73 22.95 10.25 -12.72
C ALA A 73 23.88 9.03 -12.53
N ALA A 74 23.87 8.42 -11.34
CA ALA A 74 24.71 7.28 -11.02
C ALA A 74 24.14 5.94 -11.51
N MET A 75 22.82 5.78 -11.48
CA MET A 75 22.15 4.48 -11.59
C MET A 75 21.24 4.35 -12.83
N VAL A 76 20.98 5.44 -13.56
CA VAL A 76 20.18 5.44 -14.79
C VAL A 76 21.04 5.94 -15.94
N ASP A 77 20.92 5.31 -17.11
CA ASP A 77 21.57 5.73 -18.36
C ASP A 77 20.57 5.82 -19.52
N SER A 78 21.07 5.98 -20.74
CA SER A 78 20.23 6.09 -21.96
C SER A 78 19.41 4.84 -22.29
N HIS A 79 19.74 3.70 -21.71
CA HIS A 79 19.07 2.41 -21.92
C HIS A 79 18.15 2.04 -20.75
N GLY A 80 18.09 2.85 -19.70
CA GLY A 80 17.25 2.63 -18.53
C GLY A 80 18.05 2.48 -17.26
N LEU A 81 17.59 1.63 -16.34
CA LEU A 81 18.29 1.33 -15.11
C LEU A 81 19.58 0.55 -15.43
N ARG A 82 20.70 0.94 -14.81
CA ARG A 82 21.97 0.24 -14.99
C ARG A 82 21.91 -1.17 -14.41
N PRO A 83 22.73 -2.10 -14.92
CA PRO A 83 22.84 -3.44 -14.34
C PRO A 83 23.11 -3.40 -12.84
N ASP A 84 22.54 -4.36 -12.12
CA ASP A 84 22.69 -4.55 -10.66
C ASP A 84 22.13 -3.41 -9.78
N CYS A 85 21.57 -2.34 -10.38
CA CYS A 85 20.88 -1.32 -9.61
C CYS A 85 19.46 -1.78 -9.26
N PRO A 86 18.98 -1.48 -8.04
CA PRO A 86 17.64 -1.84 -7.61
C PRO A 86 16.59 -0.98 -8.33
N ALA A 87 15.51 -1.60 -8.79
CA ALA A 87 14.43 -0.93 -9.52
C ALA A 87 13.81 0.22 -8.72
N GLU A 88 13.75 0.08 -7.39
CA GLU A 88 13.24 1.03 -6.43
C GLU A 88 13.91 2.41 -6.52
N VAL A 89 15.12 2.50 -7.07
CA VAL A 89 15.80 3.78 -7.35
C VAL A 89 14.92 4.67 -8.21
N LEU A 90 14.23 4.12 -9.21
CA LEU A 90 13.34 4.86 -10.11
C LEU A 90 12.20 5.53 -9.35
N GLN A 91 11.66 4.84 -8.34
CA GLN A 91 10.66 5.41 -7.44
C GLN A 91 11.27 6.49 -6.54
N VAL A 92 12.45 6.27 -5.98
CA VAL A 92 13.13 7.26 -5.12
C VAL A 92 13.43 8.55 -5.87
N VAL A 93 13.85 8.45 -7.14
CA VAL A 93 14.05 9.62 -8.02
C VAL A 93 12.76 10.44 -8.15
N GLY A 94 11.62 9.78 -8.30
CA GLY A 94 10.31 10.44 -8.35
C GLY A 94 9.90 11.10 -7.03
N THR A 95 9.90 10.34 -5.93
CA THR A 95 9.47 10.79 -4.59
C THR A 95 10.30 11.98 -4.04
N THR A 96 11.56 12.07 -4.44
CA THR A 96 12.46 13.20 -4.11
C THR A 96 12.20 14.46 -4.93
N GLY A 97 11.34 14.39 -5.95
CA GLY A 97 10.92 15.54 -6.76
C GLY A 97 11.87 15.91 -7.90
N TYR A 98 12.74 15.00 -8.36
CA TYR A 98 13.66 15.29 -9.47
C TYR A 98 12.94 15.24 -10.84
N ALA A 99 12.19 16.31 -11.13
CA ALA A 99 11.36 16.46 -12.35
C ALA A 99 12.07 16.22 -13.70
N PRO A 100 13.38 16.55 -13.89
CA PRO A 100 14.06 16.24 -15.16
C PRO A 100 14.10 14.75 -15.53
N ALA A 101 13.84 13.83 -14.59
CA ALA A 101 13.78 12.40 -14.87
C ALA A 101 12.49 11.95 -15.58
N VAL A 102 11.44 12.79 -15.66
CA VAL A 102 10.13 12.40 -16.23
C VAL A 102 10.22 11.70 -17.59
N PRO A 103 10.96 12.22 -18.60
CA PRO A 103 11.02 11.56 -19.90
C PRO A 103 11.66 10.15 -19.85
N ALA A 104 12.70 9.98 -19.04
CA ALA A 104 13.38 8.70 -18.89
C ALA A 104 12.51 7.69 -18.12
N LEU A 105 11.90 8.11 -17.00
CA LEU A 105 10.98 7.27 -16.25
C LEU A 105 9.78 6.86 -17.11
N TRP A 106 9.27 7.75 -17.96
CA TRP A 106 8.17 7.43 -18.87
C TRP A 106 8.54 6.37 -19.92
N ALA A 107 9.76 6.44 -20.47
CA ALA A 107 10.25 5.39 -21.38
C ALA A 107 10.34 4.04 -20.66
N ILE A 108 10.94 4.02 -19.46
CA ILE A 108 11.08 2.81 -18.63
C ILE A 108 9.72 2.23 -18.25
N ALA A 109 8.78 3.07 -17.81
CA ALA A 109 7.42 2.67 -17.44
C ALA A 109 6.70 1.88 -18.55
N ARG A 110 6.97 2.20 -19.81
CA ARG A 110 6.29 1.59 -20.97
C ARG A 110 6.98 0.34 -21.51
N GLU A 111 8.30 0.29 -21.44
CA GLU A 111 9.10 -0.64 -22.24
C GLU A 111 9.91 -1.63 -21.37
N ALA A 112 10.15 -1.31 -20.11
CA ALA A 112 10.98 -2.14 -19.24
C ALA A 112 10.21 -3.35 -18.66
N PRO A 113 10.93 -4.35 -18.10
CA PRO A 113 10.31 -5.45 -17.39
C PRO A 113 9.49 -4.99 -16.19
N HIS A 114 8.73 -5.92 -15.62
CA HIS A 114 7.70 -5.63 -14.63
C HIS A 114 8.19 -4.78 -13.45
N HIS A 115 9.35 -5.09 -12.85
CA HIS A 115 9.84 -4.40 -11.66
C HIS A 115 10.27 -2.96 -11.93
N GLU A 116 11.00 -2.72 -13.03
CA GLU A 116 11.43 -1.39 -13.44
C GLU A 116 10.25 -0.54 -13.92
N SER A 117 9.33 -1.15 -14.70
CA SER A 117 8.10 -0.48 -15.13
C SER A 117 7.26 -0.06 -13.93
N ARG A 118 7.08 -0.96 -12.95
CA ARG A 118 6.40 -0.68 -11.68
C ARG A 118 7.06 0.48 -10.94
N ALA A 119 8.37 0.42 -10.69
CA ALA A 119 9.06 1.45 -9.93
C ALA A 119 9.06 2.81 -10.65
N ALA A 120 9.18 2.82 -11.98
CA ALA A 120 9.06 4.04 -12.78
C ALA A 120 7.66 4.66 -12.71
N CYS A 121 6.60 3.85 -12.82
CA CYS A 121 5.22 4.32 -12.64
C CYS A 121 5.03 4.93 -11.24
N LEU A 122 5.49 4.25 -10.19
CA LEU A 122 5.39 4.78 -8.83
C LEU A 122 6.17 6.10 -8.66
N GLY A 123 7.36 6.22 -9.24
CA GLY A 123 8.11 7.47 -9.22
C GLY A 123 7.40 8.60 -9.98
N LEU A 124 6.82 8.31 -11.14
CA LEU A 124 6.05 9.29 -11.92
C LEU A 124 4.80 9.79 -11.19
N MET A 125 4.19 9.00 -10.29
CA MET A 125 3.07 9.47 -9.48
C MET A 125 3.43 10.70 -8.62
N ASP A 126 4.68 10.87 -8.22
CA ASP A 126 5.15 11.99 -7.41
C ASP A 126 5.73 13.16 -8.23
N LEU A 127 5.79 13.06 -9.56
CA LEU A 127 6.38 14.08 -10.43
C LEU A 127 5.35 14.86 -11.26
N PRO A 128 5.63 16.12 -11.61
CA PRO A 128 4.82 16.90 -12.54
C PRO A 128 4.88 16.27 -13.95
N CYS A 129 3.76 15.68 -14.38
CA CYS A 129 3.67 14.90 -15.60
C CYS A 129 2.94 15.66 -16.74
N GLU A 130 2.74 16.98 -16.63
CA GLU A 130 2.11 17.81 -17.65
C GLU A 130 2.73 17.64 -19.06
N PRO A 131 4.07 17.54 -19.22
CA PRO A 131 4.68 17.36 -20.54
C PRO A 131 4.30 16.03 -21.22
N ILE A 132 3.88 15.02 -20.44
CA ILE A 132 3.54 13.68 -20.95
C ILE A 132 2.07 13.30 -20.73
N SER A 133 1.25 14.20 -20.17
CA SER A 133 -0.16 13.98 -19.84
C SER A 133 -0.99 13.43 -21.02
N ALA A 134 -0.81 13.96 -22.23
CA ALA A 134 -1.46 13.44 -23.44
C ALA A 134 -1.01 12.01 -23.80
N ALA A 135 0.29 11.73 -23.70
CA ALA A 135 0.85 10.42 -23.98
C ALA A 135 0.39 9.37 -22.95
N ILE A 136 0.23 9.77 -21.68
CA ILE A 136 -0.37 8.93 -20.63
C ILE A 136 -1.80 8.53 -21.01
N SER A 137 -2.64 9.51 -21.36
CA SER A 137 -4.04 9.23 -21.75
C SER A 137 -4.11 8.28 -22.95
N GLU A 138 -3.36 8.57 -24.02
CA GLU A 138 -3.33 7.73 -25.21
C GLU A 138 -2.88 6.30 -24.88
N THR A 139 -1.81 6.15 -24.10
CA THR A 139 -1.27 4.85 -23.70
C THR A 139 -2.30 4.05 -22.89
N ILE A 140 -2.93 4.66 -21.88
CA ILE A 140 -3.92 3.99 -21.02
C ILE A 140 -5.15 3.57 -21.83
N ARG A 141 -5.63 4.42 -22.76
CA ARG A 141 -6.74 4.08 -23.65
C ARG A 141 -6.41 2.91 -24.58
N GLY A 142 -5.17 2.83 -25.03
CA GLY A 142 -4.66 1.72 -25.83
C GLY A 142 -4.58 0.37 -25.10
N LEU A 143 -4.65 0.35 -23.76
CA LEU A 143 -4.55 -0.88 -22.98
C LEU A 143 -5.78 -1.79 -23.13
N GLY A 144 -6.97 -1.22 -23.33
CA GLY A 144 -8.24 -1.97 -23.36
C GLY A 144 -8.40 -2.95 -24.52
N ALA A 145 -7.42 -3.05 -25.41
CA ALA A 145 -7.36 -4.05 -26.48
C ALA A 145 -6.47 -5.27 -26.14
N ARG A 146 -5.83 -5.29 -24.97
CA ARG A 146 -4.78 -6.27 -24.63
C ARG A 146 -5.14 -7.02 -23.34
N SER A 147 -4.96 -8.34 -23.35
CA SER A 147 -5.11 -9.19 -22.15
C SER A 147 -3.93 -9.05 -21.18
N LEU A 148 -2.80 -8.53 -21.65
CA LEU A 148 -1.61 -8.24 -20.85
C LEU A 148 -1.14 -6.81 -21.16
N PHE A 149 -1.01 -6.01 -20.12
CA PHE A 149 -0.42 -4.68 -20.17
C PHE A 149 0.53 -4.49 -18.97
N PRO A 150 1.44 -3.50 -19.02
CA PRO A 150 2.26 -3.15 -17.87
C PRO A 150 1.37 -2.71 -16.70
N GLU A 151 1.28 -3.56 -15.67
CA GLU A 151 0.30 -3.50 -14.58
C GLU A 151 0.10 -2.11 -13.99
N PHE A 152 1.21 -1.38 -13.81
CA PHE A 152 1.23 -0.12 -13.07
C PHE A 152 1.00 1.11 -13.95
N LEU A 153 0.98 1.01 -15.28
CA LEU A 153 0.68 2.17 -16.15
C LEU A 153 -0.65 2.86 -15.83
N PRO A 154 -1.76 2.15 -15.53
CA PRO A 154 -3.02 2.76 -15.12
C PRO A 154 -2.92 3.65 -13.87
N SER A 155 -1.87 3.49 -13.04
CA SER A 155 -1.68 4.33 -11.85
C SER A 155 -1.42 5.80 -12.20
N LEU A 156 -1.00 6.07 -13.43
CA LEU A 156 -0.71 7.42 -13.93
C LEU A 156 -1.95 8.14 -14.48
N ALA A 157 -3.12 7.50 -14.50
CA ALA A 157 -4.34 8.07 -15.08
C ALA A 157 -4.70 9.46 -14.53
N PHE A 158 -4.44 9.72 -13.25
CA PHE A 158 -4.74 11.01 -12.61
C PHE A 158 -3.86 12.17 -13.10
N HIS A 159 -2.70 11.89 -13.69
CA HIS A 159 -1.83 12.90 -14.30
C HIS A 159 -2.32 13.34 -15.68
N ALA A 160 -3.20 12.56 -16.31
CA ALA A 160 -3.80 12.95 -17.56
C ALA A 160 -4.95 13.95 -17.30
N ALA A 161 -4.99 15.03 -18.07
CA ALA A 161 -6.10 15.98 -18.06
C ALA A 161 -7.32 15.42 -18.84
N ASP A 162 -7.67 14.16 -18.59
CA ASP A 162 -8.69 13.40 -19.33
C ASP A 162 -9.72 12.77 -18.37
N PRO A 163 -10.92 13.38 -18.24
CA PRO A 163 -11.95 12.88 -17.33
C PRO A 163 -12.50 11.50 -17.74
N GLY A 164 -12.25 11.05 -18.97
CA GLY A 164 -12.71 9.74 -19.44
C GLY A 164 -11.89 8.56 -18.93
N LEU A 165 -10.74 8.79 -18.28
CA LEU A 165 -9.89 7.72 -17.75
C LEU A 165 -10.43 7.11 -16.46
N LEU A 166 -10.98 7.92 -15.55
CA LEU A 166 -11.54 7.43 -14.29
C LEU A 166 -12.58 6.29 -14.49
N PRO A 167 -13.63 6.46 -15.32
CA PRO A 167 -14.57 5.36 -15.60
C PRO A 167 -13.99 4.26 -16.51
N LEU A 168 -12.80 4.45 -17.10
CA LEU A 168 -12.11 3.42 -17.87
C LEU A 168 -11.40 2.41 -16.96
N LEU A 169 -10.85 2.84 -15.83
CA LEU A 169 -10.06 1.99 -14.93
C LEU A 169 -10.79 0.70 -14.49
N PRO A 170 -12.04 0.72 -14.00
CA PRO A 170 -12.75 -0.51 -13.65
C PRO A 170 -13.05 -1.42 -14.84
N ARG A 171 -13.15 -0.85 -16.06
CA ARG A 171 -13.36 -1.64 -17.29
C ARG A 171 -12.09 -2.38 -17.69
N LEU A 172 -10.92 -1.76 -17.52
CA LEU A 172 -9.64 -2.42 -17.70
C LEU A 172 -9.47 -3.56 -16.69
N ALA A 173 -9.86 -3.33 -15.43
CA ALA A 173 -9.79 -4.36 -14.40
C ALA A 173 -10.60 -5.61 -14.80
N ALA A 174 -11.78 -5.42 -15.40
CA ALA A 174 -12.66 -6.52 -15.78
C ALA A 174 -12.12 -7.37 -16.95
N GLN A 175 -11.06 -6.91 -17.62
CA GLN A 175 -10.44 -7.54 -18.78
C GLN A 175 -9.06 -8.16 -18.48
N THR A 176 -8.55 -7.98 -17.26
CA THR A 176 -7.23 -8.47 -16.83
C THR A 176 -7.37 -9.55 -15.76
N ALA A 177 -6.27 -10.23 -15.47
CA ALA A 177 -6.18 -11.16 -14.35
C ALA A 177 -6.22 -10.41 -13.00
N VAL A 178 -6.73 -11.08 -11.97
CA VAL A 178 -6.95 -10.48 -10.64
C VAL A 178 -5.64 -10.09 -9.95
N ASP A 179 -4.55 -10.78 -10.25
CA ASP A 179 -3.19 -10.50 -9.78
C ASP A 179 -2.50 -9.36 -10.54
N ASN A 180 -3.21 -8.66 -11.44
CA ASN A 180 -2.68 -7.60 -12.30
C ASN A 180 -3.58 -6.33 -12.27
N ILE A 181 -4.11 -5.99 -11.09
CA ILE A 181 -4.99 -4.83 -10.88
C ILE A 181 -4.41 -3.79 -9.93
N ALA A 182 -3.19 -3.98 -9.41
CA ALA A 182 -2.60 -3.08 -8.41
C ALA A 182 -2.48 -1.64 -8.95
N GLY A 183 -1.99 -1.49 -10.18
CA GLY A 183 -1.89 -0.18 -10.83
C GLY A 183 -3.23 0.50 -11.07
N ILE A 184 -4.28 -0.28 -11.35
CA ILE A 184 -5.65 0.24 -11.52
C ILE A 184 -6.17 0.77 -10.19
N ILE A 185 -6.02 0.00 -9.11
CA ILE A 185 -6.46 0.39 -7.78
C ILE A 185 -5.70 1.65 -7.31
N LEU A 186 -4.38 1.72 -7.55
CA LEU A 186 -3.59 2.92 -7.28
C LEU A 186 -4.03 4.13 -8.12
N GLY A 187 -4.35 3.93 -9.39
CA GLY A 187 -4.87 4.99 -10.25
C GLY A 187 -6.17 5.57 -9.71
N LEU A 188 -7.09 4.70 -9.27
CA LEU A 188 -8.32 5.11 -8.60
C LEU A 188 -8.02 5.89 -7.31
N ALA A 189 -7.09 5.41 -6.47
CA ALA A 189 -6.67 6.08 -5.24
C ALA A 189 -6.30 7.55 -5.47
N ALA A 190 -5.55 7.82 -6.53
CA ALA A 190 -4.99 9.13 -6.83
C ALA A 190 -6.05 10.16 -7.26
N PHE A 191 -7.23 9.73 -7.74
CA PHE A 191 -8.33 10.62 -8.06
C PHE A 191 -9.07 11.16 -6.82
N GLY A 192 -8.89 10.59 -5.63
CA GLY A 192 -9.58 11.04 -4.41
C GLY A 192 -11.07 10.66 -4.38
N ASP A 193 -11.89 11.50 -3.75
CA ASP A 193 -13.34 11.28 -3.57
C ASP A 193 -14.11 10.88 -4.85
N PRO A 194 -13.83 11.46 -6.04
CA PRO A 194 -14.45 11.03 -7.29
C PRO A 194 -14.29 9.54 -7.62
N ALA A 195 -13.27 8.86 -7.09
CA ALA A 195 -13.04 7.44 -7.32
C ALA A 195 -13.86 6.50 -6.43
N ILE A 196 -14.50 7.00 -5.37
CA ILE A 196 -15.25 6.16 -4.41
C ILE A 196 -16.29 5.26 -5.12
N PRO A 197 -17.13 5.76 -6.04
CA PRO A 197 -18.09 4.91 -6.74
C PRO A 197 -17.44 3.82 -7.60
N HIS A 198 -16.19 4.04 -8.03
CA HIS A 198 -15.42 3.11 -8.85
C HIS A 198 -14.61 2.11 -8.01
N LEU A 199 -14.31 2.44 -6.74
CA LEU A 199 -13.62 1.56 -5.79
C LEU A 199 -14.57 0.58 -5.10
N LEU A 200 -15.82 0.99 -4.82
CA LEU A 200 -16.79 0.13 -4.13
C LEU A 200 -16.99 -1.26 -4.77
N PRO A 201 -17.02 -1.44 -6.10
CA PRO A 201 -17.09 -2.77 -6.70
C PRO A 201 -15.95 -3.71 -6.28
N PHE A 202 -14.72 -3.20 -6.11
CA PHE A 202 -13.58 -4.02 -5.66
C PHE A 202 -13.78 -4.54 -4.24
N LEU A 203 -14.39 -3.73 -3.37
CA LEU A 203 -14.69 -4.09 -1.98
C LEU A 203 -15.90 -5.00 -1.82
N ASN A 204 -16.83 -5.00 -2.80
CA ASN A 204 -18.11 -5.68 -2.69
C ASN A 204 -18.25 -6.95 -3.55
N ASP A 205 -17.38 -7.15 -4.54
CA ASP A 205 -17.45 -8.29 -5.45
C ASP A 205 -16.24 -9.21 -5.30
N ARG A 206 -16.50 -10.46 -4.91
CA ARG A 206 -15.48 -11.48 -4.64
C ARG A 206 -14.58 -11.80 -5.83
N ARG A 207 -15.01 -11.50 -7.06
CA ARG A 207 -14.19 -11.78 -8.25
C ARG A 207 -12.87 -11.02 -8.26
N TRP A 208 -12.76 -9.95 -7.47
CA TRP A 208 -11.56 -9.11 -7.39
C TRP A 208 -10.54 -9.59 -6.38
N ASP A 209 -10.89 -10.57 -5.54
CA ASP A 209 -10.03 -11.11 -4.48
C ASP A 209 -9.25 -10.03 -3.70
N ALA A 210 -9.89 -8.88 -3.45
CA ALA A 210 -9.16 -7.67 -3.09
C ALA A 210 -8.57 -7.70 -1.67
N HIS A 211 -8.96 -8.68 -0.87
CA HIS A 211 -8.45 -8.93 0.48
C HIS A 211 -7.21 -9.85 0.50
N SER A 212 -6.86 -10.46 -0.62
CA SER A 212 -5.78 -11.44 -0.68
C SER A 212 -4.41 -10.77 -0.69
N THR A 213 -3.53 -11.26 0.18
CA THR A 213 -2.09 -10.92 0.15
C THR A 213 -1.34 -11.74 -0.88
N ALA A 214 -1.86 -12.93 -1.25
CA ALA A 214 -1.24 -13.81 -2.23
C ALA A 214 -1.24 -13.21 -3.64
N THR A 215 -2.27 -12.42 -3.97
CA THR A 215 -2.36 -11.67 -5.23
C THR A 215 -1.73 -10.28 -5.15
N GLY A 216 -1.18 -9.89 -3.98
CA GLY A 216 -0.64 -8.55 -3.74
C GLY A 216 -1.67 -7.42 -3.79
N THR A 217 -2.97 -7.73 -3.87
CA THR A 217 -4.03 -6.73 -4.06
C THR A 217 -4.36 -5.99 -2.76
N ALA A 218 -4.34 -6.68 -1.61
CA ALA A 218 -4.72 -6.12 -0.32
C ALA A 218 -3.99 -4.82 0.08
N PRO A 219 -2.64 -4.73 -0.01
CA PRO A 219 -1.94 -3.48 0.27
C PRO A 219 -2.41 -2.32 -0.61
N HIS A 220 -2.67 -2.58 -1.90
CA HIS A 220 -3.11 -1.57 -2.85
C HIS A 220 -4.56 -1.13 -2.60
N LEU A 221 -5.44 -2.05 -2.26
CA LEU A 221 -6.81 -1.74 -1.87
C LEU A 221 -6.84 -0.82 -0.65
N ARG A 222 -6.04 -1.14 0.38
CA ARG A 222 -5.91 -0.29 1.57
C ARG A 222 -5.43 1.11 1.21
N MET A 223 -4.44 1.21 0.34
CA MET A 223 -3.97 2.49 -0.18
C MET A 223 -5.08 3.27 -0.88
N ALA A 224 -5.91 2.61 -1.68
CA ALA A 224 -6.98 3.26 -2.40
C ALA A 224 -8.11 3.76 -1.52
N VAL A 225 -8.56 2.97 -0.54
CA VAL A 225 -9.58 3.39 0.41
C VAL A 225 -9.11 4.62 1.19
N LEU A 226 -7.90 4.59 1.73
CA LEU A 226 -7.36 5.69 2.52
C LEU A 226 -7.05 6.92 1.66
N GLY A 227 -6.51 6.74 0.45
CA GLY A 227 -6.19 7.83 -0.49
C GLY A 227 -7.43 8.52 -1.07
N ALA A 228 -8.53 7.76 -1.24
CA ALA A 228 -9.83 8.26 -1.65
C ALA A 228 -10.62 8.93 -0.50
N GLY A 229 -10.06 9.00 0.70
CA GLY A 229 -10.71 9.63 1.86
C GLY A 229 -11.90 8.83 2.40
N MET A 230 -12.01 7.54 2.08
CA MET A 230 -13.10 6.71 2.56
C MET A 230 -12.94 6.42 4.05
N SER A 231 -14.03 6.56 4.81
CA SER A 231 -14.09 6.10 6.20
C SER A 231 -14.29 4.59 6.23
N VAL A 232 -13.40 3.90 6.95
CA VAL A 232 -13.50 2.48 7.25
C VAL A 232 -14.70 2.23 8.17
N ILE A 233 -15.00 3.18 9.07
CA ILE A 233 -16.19 3.16 9.91
C ILE A 233 -17.47 3.21 9.05
N ASP A 234 -17.56 4.13 8.10
CA ASP A 234 -18.75 4.24 7.24
C ASP A 234 -18.94 2.98 6.38
N LEU A 235 -17.85 2.38 5.89
CA LEU A 235 -17.88 1.10 5.18
C LEU A 235 -18.44 -0.02 6.08
N TYR A 236 -17.95 -0.12 7.31
CA TYR A 236 -18.43 -1.10 8.28
C TYR A 236 -19.92 -0.92 8.57
N ASP A 237 -20.36 0.31 8.83
CA ASP A 237 -21.76 0.61 9.14
C ASP A 237 -22.70 0.31 7.96
N ALA A 238 -22.27 0.63 6.74
CA ALA A 238 -23.01 0.29 5.53
C ALA A 238 -23.13 -1.24 5.35
N TRP A 239 -22.04 -1.98 5.51
CA TRP A 239 -22.06 -3.44 5.39
C TRP A 239 -22.86 -4.12 6.51
N ARG A 240 -22.85 -3.55 7.71
CA ARG A 240 -23.69 -4.02 8.83
C ARG A 240 -25.17 -3.81 8.53
N ALA A 241 -25.57 -2.66 8.01
CA ALA A 241 -26.95 -2.41 7.60
C ALA A 241 -27.41 -3.40 6.51
N ASP A 242 -26.54 -3.65 5.53
CA ASP A 242 -26.73 -4.65 4.48
C ASP A 242 -26.90 -6.07 5.04
N ALA A 243 -26.09 -6.47 6.03
CA ALA A 243 -26.22 -7.76 6.72
C ALA A 243 -27.60 -7.90 7.37
N LEU A 244 -28.03 -6.88 8.11
CA LEU A 244 -29.33 -6.85 8.78
C LEU A 244 -30.51 -6.87 7.78
N ALA A 245 -30.29 -6.37 6.56
CA ALA A 245 -31.25 -6.44 5.47
C ALA A 245 -31.29 -7.81 4.75
N GLY A 246 -30.47 -8.78 5.17
CA GLY A 246 -30.49 -10.16 4.67
C GLY A 246 -29.64 -10.39 3.42
N ILE A 247 -28.57 -9.63 3.20
CA ILE A 247 -27.58 -9.95 2.17
C ILE A 247 -26.94 -11.33 2.44
N GLY A 248 -26.72 -12.10 1.37
CA GLY A 248 -26.20 -13.48 1.46
C GLY A 248 -24.83 -13.58 2.15
N GLY A 249 -24.65 -14.66 2.92
CA GLY A 249 -23.48 -14.88 3.78
C GLY A 249 -22.12 -14.83 3.08
N ASP A 250 -22.04 -15.27 1.81
CA ASP A 250 -20.78 -15.22 1.03
C ASP A 250 -20.34 -13.79 0.72
N ALA A 251 -21.28 -12.91 0.36
CA ALA A 251 -20.98 -11.51 0.08
C ALA A 251 -20.53 -10.80 1.36
N MET A 252 -21.16 -11.12 2.49
CA MET A 252 -20.75 -10.60 3.79
C MET A 252 -19.35 -11.06 4.17
N ARG A 253 -19.07 -12.37 4.02
CA ARG A 253 -17.73 -12.94 4.29
C ARG A 253 -16.64 -12.22 3.51
N TYR A 254 -16.86 -11.98 2.21
CA TYR A 254 -15.89 -11.25 1.39
C TYR A 254 -15.65 -9.82 1.88
N ARG A 255 -16.72 -9.06 2.17
CA ARG A 255 -16.63 -7.69 2.68
C ARG A 255 -15.89 -7.62 4.01
N LEU A 256 -16.14 -8.57 4.90
CA LEU A 256 -15.44 -8.70 6.17
C LEU A 256 -13.95 -8.97 5.95
N SER A 257 -13.58 -9.88 5.04
CA SER A 257 -12.17 -10.09 4.68
C SER A 257 -11.51 -8.83 4.13
N CYS A 258 -12.22 -8.07 3.28
CA CYS A 258 -11.75 -6.77 2.81
C CYS A 258 -11.55 -5.80 3.99
N LEU A 259 -12.49 -5.73 4.93
CA LEU A 259 -12.37 -4.89 6.13
C LEU A 259 -11.10 -5.20 6.91
N LEU A 260 -10.81 -6.50 7.12
CA LEU A 260 -9.59 -6.95 7.79
C LEU A 260 -8.33 -6.50 7.07
N ALA A 261 -8.32 -6.60 5.74
CA ALA A 261 -7.20 -6.14 4.92
C ALA A 261 -6.98 -4.61 4.98
N LEU A 262 -8.02 -3.83 5.30
CA LEU A 262 -7.92 -2.38 5.50
C LEU A 262 -7.35 -2.01 6.88
N LEU A 263 -7.44 -2.90 7.86
CA LEU A 263 -6.95 -2.65 9.21
C LEU A 263 -5.41 -2.56 9.26
N PRO A 264 -4.85 -1.84 10.25
CA PRO A 264 -3.42 -1.70 10.41
C PRO A 264 -2.79 -3.00 10.92
N GLY A 265 -2.32 -3.84 10.01
CA GLY A 265 -1.48 -4.98 10.36
C GLY A 265 -0.03 -4.57 10.67
N PRO A 266 0.72 -5.36 11.45
CA PRO A 266 2.17 -5.20 11.65
C PRO A 266 2.97 -5.42 10.35
N GLN A 267 2.35 -6.02 9.32
CA GLN A 267 2.94 -6.21 8.00
C GLN A 267 2.64 -5.00 7.11
N VAL A 268 3.45 -3.96 7.24
CA VAL A 268 3.73 -3.08 6.11
C VAL A 268 4.60 -3.94 5.19
N SER A 269 4.01 -4.57 4.17
CA SER A 269 4.77 -5.36 3.19
C SER A 269 5.89 -4.49 2.61
N ASP A 270 7.06 -5.09 2.37
CA ASP A 270 8.15 -4.48 1.58
C ASP A 270 7.66 -4.07 0.17
N ASP A 271 6.51 -4.60 -0.28
CA ASP A 271 5.85 -4.24 -1.54
C ASP A 271 5.14 -2.89 -1.51
N LEU A 272 4.98 -2.23 -0.36
CA LEU A 272 4.34 -0.92 -0.35
C LEU A 272 5.22 0.14 -1.04
N PRO A 273 4.65 1.01 -1.90
CA PRO A 273 5.39 2.08 -2.54
C PRO A 273 6.18 2.90 -1.50
N ILE A 274 7.49 3.02 -1.73
CA ILE A 274 8.36 3.88 -0.94
C ILE A 274 7.83 5.33 -0.98
N GLY A 275 7.69 5.99 0.18
CA GLY A 275 7.25 7.41 0.23
C GLY A 275 5.73 7.63 0.31
N TRP A 276 4.93 6.55 0.31
CA TRP A 276 3.47 6.59 0.46
C TRP A 276 2.86 7.27 1.72
N PRO A 277 3.58 7.56 2.84
CA PRO A 277 2.99 8.26 3.98
C PRO A 277 2.31 9.61 3.69
N ARG A 278 2.51 10.22 2.51
CA ARG A 278 1.82 11.45 2.09
C ARG A 278 0.36 11.22 1.69
N LEU A 279 0.02 10.09 1.08
CA LEU A 279 -1.36 9.77 0.66
C LEU A 279 -2.21 9.21 1.81
N LEU A 280 -1.57 8.62 2.83
CA LEU A 280 -2.23 8.18 4.07
C LEU A 280 -2.70 9.34 4.97
N GLN A 281 -2.28 10.58 4.73
CA GLN A 281 -2.72 11.75 5.51
C GLN A 281 -4.20 12.11 5.27
N ARG A 282 -4.89 11.42 4.36
CA ARG A 282 -6.31 11.60 4.05
C ARG A 282 -7.25 10.63 4.78
N SER A 283 -6.73 9.70 5.58
CA SER A 283 -7.61 8.77 6.32
C SER A 283 -8.46 9.53 7.34
N GLY A 284 -9.79 9.44 7.21
CA GLY A 284 -10.72 10.11 8.13
C GLY A 284 -10.76 9.52 9.54
N ASP A 285 -10.44 8.23 9.69
CA ASP A 285 -10.62 7.52 10.95
C ASP A 285 -9.30 7.29 11.70
N ALA A 286 -9.27 7.62 12.99
CA ALA A 286 -8.23 7.14 13.88
C ALA A 286 -8.42 5.63 14.14
N HIS A 287 -7.32 4.87 14.21
CA HIS A 287 -7.41 3.42 14.49
C HIS A 287 -8.21 3.08 15.75
N ALA A 288 -8.09 3.91 16.79
CA ALA A 288 -8.87 3.77 18.03
C ALA A 288 -10.38 3.93 17.80
N ALA A 289 -10.80 4.85 16.91
CA ALA A 289 -12.21 5.03 16.58
C ALA A 289 -12.77 3.85 15.79
N ILE A 290 -11.98 3.28 14.86
CA ILE A 290 -12.35 2.06 14.13
C ILE A 290 -12.57 0.92 15.14
N TYR A 291 -11.66 0.76 16.11
CA TYR A 291 -11.76 -0.25 17.15
C TYR A 291 -13.03 -0.08 18.00
N ASP A 292 -13.22 1.10 18.59
CA ASP A 292 -14.37 1.38 19.46
C ASP A 292 -15.70 1.16 18.72
N ARG A 293 -15.74 1.47 17.42
CA ARG A 293 -16.94 1.27 16.61
C ARG A 293 -17.23 -0.21 16.34
N MET A 294 -16.20 -0.99 16.00
CA MET A 294 -16.36 -2.40 15.59
C MET A 294 -16.53 -3.34 16.78
N PHE A 295 -15.90 -3.07 17.92
CA PHE A 295 -15.85 -3.99 19.06
C PHE A 295 -16.48 -3.42 20.33
N GLY A 296 -16.91 -2.16 20.32
CA GLY A 296 -17.35 -1.45 21.52
C GLY A 296 -16.20 -1.14 22.47
N THR A 297 -16.52 -0.48 23.58
CA THR A 297 -15.60 -0.37 24.73
C THR A 297 -15.41 -1.78 25.30
N PRO A 298 -14.20 -2.24 25.67
CA PRO A 298 -14.01 -3.56 26.26
C PRO A 298 -14.86 -3.66 27.53
N CYS A 299 -15.98 -4.39 27.44
CA CYS A 299 -16.81 -4.71 28.59
C CYS A 299 -16.10 -5.82 29.37
N ASP A 300 -15.82 -5.58 30.65
CA ASP A 300 -15.38 -6.63 31.58
C ASP A 300 -16.42 -7.77 31.57
N GLY A 301 -16.09 -8.90 30.92
CA GLY A 301 -16.91 -10.11 30.92
C GLY A 301 -17.49 -10.59 29.58
N GLY A 302 -17.06 -10.07 28.43
CA GLY A 302 -17.35 -10.70 27.13
C GLY A 302 -16.68 -12.09 26.98
N PRO A 303 -17.21 -12.99 26.13
CA PRO A 303 -16.61 -14.29 25.87
C PRO A 303 -15.15 -14.16 25.43
N ASP A 304 -14.30 -15.07 25.91
CA ASP A 304 -12.88 -15.11 25.58
C ASP A 304 -12.67 -15.43 24.09
N LEU A 305 -11.60 -14.89 23.51
CA LEU A 305 -11.22 -15.03 22.10
C LEU A 305 -11.17 -16.50 21.68
N ASP A 306 -10.62 -17.35 22.55
CA ASP A 306 -10.47 -18.79 22.32
C ASP A 306 -11.83 -19.51 22.25
N ASP A 307 -12.82 -19.03 23.00
CA ASP A 307 -14.18 -19.59 23.06
C ASP A 307 -14.97 -19.29 21.78
N LEU A 308 -14.69 -18.16 21.13
CA LEU A 308 -15.34 -17.76 19.89
C LEU A 308 -14.70 -18.38 18.64
N VAL A 309 -13.37 -18.56 18.63
CA VAL A 309 -12.67 -19.33 17.58
C VAL A 309 -13.15 -20.79 17.58
N ALA A 310 -13.26 -21.41 18.77
CA ALA A 310 -13.77 -22.79 18.88
C ALA A 310 -15.22 -22.94 18.38
N ARG A 311 -16.07 -21.91 18.54
CA ARG A 311 -17.45 -21.90 18.02
C ARG A 311 -17.52 -21.70 16.51
N TRP A 312 -16.59 -20.94 15.93
CA TRP A 312 -16.48 -20.75 14.48
C TRP A 312 -16.01 -22.02 13.76
N ASP A 313 -15.00 -22.70 14.30
CA ASP A 313 -14.52 -23.97 13.75
C ASP A 313 -15.60 -25.05 13.83
N ALA A 314 -16.36 -25.10 14.93
CA ALA A 314 -17.50 -26.02 15.07
C ALA A 314 -18.68 -25.71 14.13
N ALA A 315 -18.89 -24.45 13.74
CA ALA A 315 -19.93 -24.05 12.78
C ALA A 315 -19.52 -24.31 11.32
N SER A 316 -18.22 -24.27 11.04
CA SER A 316 -17.65 -24.49 9.70
C SER A 316 -17.65 -25.96 9.28
N ASP A 317 -17.65 -26.88 10.25
CA ASP A 317 -17.64 -28.33 10.01
C ASP A 317 -19.05 -28.97 9.88
N GLY A 318 -20.15 -28.20 10.00
CA GLY A 318 -21.46 -28.82 10.24
C GLY A 318 -22.76 -28.20 9.72
N ALA A 319 -22.80 -27.03 9.05
CA ALA A 319 -24.09 -26.43 8.69
C ALA A 319 -24.17 -25.77 7.30
N GLU A 320 -25.12 -26.23 6.47
CA GLU A 320 -25.64 -25.54 5.27
C GLU A 320 -26.48 -24.29 5.60
N THR A 321 -26.61 -23.91 6.88
CA THR A 321 -27.37 -22.73 7.31
C THR A 321 -26.49 -21.78 8.11
N MET A 322 -26.47 -20.52 7.64
CA MET A 322 -25.70 -19.38 8.12
C MET A 322 -25.74 -19.24 9.66
N PRO A 323 -24.60 -18.92 10.32
CA PRO A 323 -24.64 -18.47 11.71
C PRO A 323 -25.47 -17.19 11.81
N ASP A 324 -26.17 -17.04 12.92
CA ASP A 324 -26.80 -15.80 13.39
C ASP A 324 -25.85 -14.59 13.18
N VAL A 325 -26.37 -13.42 12.84
CA VAL A 325 -25.57 -12.20 12.64
C VAL A 325 -24.74 -11.91 13.90
N ASP A 326 -25.28 -12.23 15.08
CA ASP A 326 -24.56 -12.14 16.36
C ASP A 326 -23.39 -13.14 16.45
N ALA A 327 -23.49 -14.32 15.84
CA ALA A 327 -22.41 -15.30 15.76
C ALA A 327 -21.35 -14.91 14.71
N ALA A 328 -21.74 -14.22 13.63
CA ALA A 328 -20.81 -13.64 12.66
C ALA A 328 -20.06 -12.42 13.24
N GLU A 329 -20.73 -11.54 13.98
CA GLU A 329 -20.10 -10.45 14.73
C GLU A 329 -19.15 -10.99 15.82
N ALA A 330 -19.55 -12.03 16.55
CA ALA A 330 -18.72 -12.66 17.56
C ALA A 330 -17.52 -13.41 16.94
N ALA A 331 -17.68 -14.07 15.80
CA ALA A 331 -16.57 -14.67 15.07
C ALA A 331 -15.64 -13.64 14.42
N LEU A 332 -16.15 -12.47 14.03
CA LEU A 332 -15.34 -11.36 13.55
C LEU A 332 -14.48 -10.77 14.68
N ALA A 333 -15.03 -10.66 15.89
CA ALA A 333 -14.28 -10.30 17.09
C ALA A 333 -13.22 -11.36 17.48
N ALA A 334 -13.42 -12.61 17.06
CA ALA A 334 -12.53 -13.75 17.33
C ALA A 334 -11.41 -13.93 16.29
N LEU A 335 -11.69 -13.69 15.01
CA LEU A 335 -10.73 -13.82 13.91
C LEU A 335 -9.63 -12.75 13.97
N ILE A 336 -9.95 -11.60 14.55
CA ILE A 336 -9.02 -10.48 14.72
C ILE A 336 -8.30 -10.71 16.04
N GLY A 337 -7.30 -11.58 16.01
CA GLY A 337 -6.53 -11.97 17.18
C GLY A 337 -6.15 -10.76 18.04
N ARG A 338 -6.71 -10.71 19.25
CA ARG A 338 -6.42 -9.73 20.30
C ARG A 338 -4.92 -9.47 20.45
N ASP A 339 -4.09 -10.50 20.32
CA ASP A 339 -2.64 -10.39 20.45
C ASP A 339 -1.94 -9.70 19.27
N GLN A 340 -2.44 -9.89 18.05
CA GLN A 340 -1.87 -9.30 16.83
C GLN A 340 -2.15 -7.78 16.78
N MET A 341 -3.28 -7.35 17.34
CA MET A 341 -3.68 -5.94 17.39
C MET A 341 -3.24 -5.22 18.68
N LEU A 342 -3.20 -5.92 19.84
CA LEU A 342 -2.55 -5.38 21.06
C LEU A 342 -1.05 -5.17 20.86
N SER A 343 -0.38 -5.96 20.03
CA SER A 343 1.00 -5.70 19.57
C SER A 343 1.14 -4.34 18.87
N VAL A 344 0.20 -4.01 17.97
CA VAL A 344 0.16 -2.73 17.25
C VAL A 344 -0.16 -1.56 18.20
N LEU A 345 -1.13 -1.72 19.12
CA LEU A 345 -1.48 -0.68 20.10
C LEU A 345 -0.36 -0.46 21.14
N ARG A 346 0.35 -1.51 21.57
CA ARG A 346 1.51 -1.40 22.49
C ARG A 346 2.74 -0.77 21.82
N SER A 347 2.77 -0.72 20.49
CA SER A 347 3.86 -0.11 19.71
C SER A 347 3.72 1.41 19.49
N GLN A 348 2.61 2.02 19.92
CA GLN A 348 2.39 3.47 19.80
C GLN A 348 2.68 4.20 21.13
N PRO A 349 3.63 5.16 21.17
CA PRO A 349 3.88 5.95 22.36
C PRO A 349 2.79 7.01 22.54
N GLY A 350 2.02 6.87 23.62
CA GLY A 350 1.14 7.92 24.12
C GLY A 350 -0.33 7.54 24.20
N ARG A 351 -0.69 6.68 25.16
CA ARG A 351 -1.94 6.71 25.95
C ARG A 351 -1.98 5.49 26.87
N VAL A 352 -1.31 5.61 28.01
CA VAL A 352 -1.71 4.90 29.23
C VAL A 352 -1.98 6.01 30.24
N GLY A 353 -3.26 6.23 30.51
CA GLY A 353 -3.81 7.09 31.53
C GLY A 353 -5.13 6.48 31.94
#